data_AF-A0A0F8ZD28-F1
#
_entry.id   AF-A0A0F8ZD28-F1
#
_cell.length_a   1.000
_cell.length_b   1.000
_cell.length_c   1.000
_cell.angle_alpha   90.00
_cell.angle_beta   90.00
_cell.angle_gamma   90.00
#
_symmetry.space_group_name_H-M   'P 1'
#
loop_
_entity.id
_entity.type
_entity.pdbx_description
1 polymer ?
#
loop_
_entity_poly.entity_id
_entity_poly.type
_entity_poly.pdbx_seq_one_letter_code
_entity_poly.pdbx_strand_id
1 'polypeptide(L)'
;SAIQFKDALHLITIGTIGMMILAMMTRVSHGHTGRTLAIPHYMAVAFAFLLVAAITRSLLPFIIGPHLAWQISALLWLVAFSLFLIHCTPILTRRRVDGRRG
;
A
#
# COMPACT_ATOMS: atom_id res chain seq x y z
N SER A 1 13.97 -23.49 -12.06
CA SER A 1 14.00 -22.08 -12.48
C SER A 1 14.38 -21.23 -11.28
N ALA A 2 15.58 -20.63 -11.27
CA ALA A 2 16.03 -19.78 -10.17
C ALA A 2 15.28 -18.43 -10.20
N ILE A 3 14.83 -17.95 -9.05
CA ILE A 3 14.27 -16.61 -8.91
C ILE A 3 15.40 -15.61 -9.19
N GLN A 4 15.20 -14.69 -10.15
CA GLN A 4 16.20 -13.66 -10.40
C GLN A 4 16.30 -12.72 -9.20
N PHE A 5 17.52 -12.29 -8.88
CA PHE A 5 17.78 -11.36 -7.77
C PHE A 5 16.90 -10.10 -7.84
N LYS A 6 16.64 -9.60 -9.06
CA LYS A 6 15.75 -8.46 -9.31
C LYS A 6 14.31 -8.71 -8.84
N ASP A 7 13.76 -9.90 -9.06
CA ASP A 7 12.39 -10.22 -8.66
C ASP A 7 12.27 -10.46 -7.15
N ALA A 8 13.34 -10.97 -6.52
CA ALA A 8 13.46 -11.04 -5.06
C ALA A 8 13.55 -9.64 -4.43
N LEU A 9 14.33 -8.72 -5.03
CA LEU A 9 14.37 -7.31 -4.62
C LEU A 9 13.00 -6.65 -4.74
N HIS A 10 12.28 -6.87 -5.84
CA HIS A 10 10.93 -6.33 -6.00
C HIS A 10 9.95 -6.91 -4.98
N LEU A 11 10.08 -8.19 -4.62
CA LEU A 11 9.25 -8.79 -3.58
C LEU A 11 9.46 -8.10 -2.22
N ILE A 12 10.72 -7.86 -1.84
CA ILE A 12 11.07 -7.22 -0.56
C ILE A 12 10.69 -5.74 -0.56
N THR A 13 10.98 -5.03 -1.64
CA THR A 13 10.72 -3.58 -1.72
C THR A 13 9.24 -3.26 -1.85
N ILE A 14 8.49 -3.98 -2.69
CA ILE A 14 7.04 -3.75 -2.85
C ILE A 14 6.28 -4.35 -1.65
N GLY A 15 6.62 -5.57 -1.25
CA GLY A 15 5.97 -6.26 -0.15
C GLY A 15 6.31 -5.63 1.20
N THR A 16 7.57 -5.72 1.63
CA THR A 16 7.96 -5.31 2.99
C THR A 16 8.05 -3.80 3.14
N ILE A 17 8.81 -3.12 2.27
CA ILE A 17 9.04 -1.67 2.40
C ILE A 17 7.76 -0.90 2.06
N GLY A 18 7.08 -1.26 0.97
CA GLY A 18 5.81 -0.66 0.57
C GLY A 18 4.73 -0.78 1.66
N MET A 19 4.55 -1.97 2.25
CA MET A 19 3.61 -2.13 3.36
C MET A 19 4.04 -1.34 4.60
N MET A 20 5.34 -1.31 4.94
CA MET A 20 5.81 -0.56 6.09
C MET A 20 5.55 0.95 5.94
N ILE A 21 5.76 1.51 4.75
CA ILE A 21 5.48 2.92 4.47
C ILE A 21 3.98 3.21 4.66
N LEU A 22 3.10 2.40 4.07
CA LEU A 22 1.64 2.54 4.23
C LEU A 22 1.20 2.44 5.70
N ALA A 23 1.78 1.50 6.45
CA ALA A 23 1.51 1.33 7.87
C ALA A 23 1.93 2.55 8.69
N MET A 24 3.13 3.08 8.45
CA MET A 24 3.61 4.26 9.17
C MET A 24 2.85 5.53 8.80
N MET A 25 2.59 5.76 7.52
CA MET A 25 1.82 6.93 7.09
C MET A 25 0.41 6.91 7.72
N THR A 26 -0.27 5.76 7.70
CA THR A 26 -1.61 5.61 8.29
C THR A 26 -1.59 5.88 9.80
N ARG A 27 -0.61 5.31 10.51
CA ARG A 27 -0.44 5.49 11.97
C ARG A 27 -0.18 6.95 12.33
N VAL A 28 0.73 7.63 11.63
CA VAL A 28 1.12 9.02 11.90
C VAL A 28 -0.02 9.98 11.58
N SER A 29 -0.72 9.78 10.45
CA SER A 29 -1.89 10.58 10.08
C SER A 29 -3.01 10.51 11.12
N HIS A 30 -3.29 9.33 11.69
CA HIS A 30 -4.30 9.18 12.74
C HIS A 30 -3.80 9.68 14.10
N GLY A 31 -2.55 9.36 14.46
CA GLY A 31 -1.94 9.74 15.74
C GLY A 31 -1.87 11.26 15.95
N HIS A 32 -1.61 12.03 14.89
CA HIS A 32 -1.59 13.50 14.98
C HIS A 32 -2.95 14.17 14.74
N THR A 33 -3.98 13.46 14.29
CA THR A 33 -5.35 14.03 14.14
C THR A 33 -6.29 13.67 15.29
N GLY A 34 -5.81 12.91 16.29
CA GLY A 34 -6.59 12.48 17.47
C GLY A 34 -7.79 11.59 17.15
N ARG A 35 -7.95 11.19 15.88
CA ARG A 35 -9.00 10.29 15.45
C ARG A 35 -8.68 8.88 15.93
N THR A 36 -9.67 8.23 16.54
CA THR A 36 -9.57 6.83 16.99
C THR A 36 -9.08 5.95 15.86
N LEU A 37 -8.10 5.10 16.17
CA LEU A 37 -7.52 4.10 15.26
C LEU A 37 -8.52 2.96 15.02
N ALA A 38 -9.74 3.28 14.60
CA ALA A 38 -10.67 2.29 14.09
C ALA A 38 -10.12 1.89 12.72
N ILE A 39 -9.40 0.77 12.67
CA ILE A 39 -8.81 0.21 11.44
C ILE A 39 -9.94 0.15 10.40
N PRO A 40 -10.00 1.08 9.45
CA PRO A 40 -11.06 1.06 8.46
C PRO A 40 -10.85 -0.20 7.65
N HIS A 41 -11.91 -0.97 7.40
CA HIS A 41 -11.84 -2.16 6.55
C HIS A 41 -11.13 -1.87 5.20
N TYR A 42 -11.26 -0.63 4.71
CA TYR A 42 -10.59 -0.11 3.52
C TYR A 42 -9.05 -0.14 3.58
N MET A 43 -8.43 0.06 4.74
CA MET A 43 -6.98 0.02 4.87
C MET A 43 -6.47 -1.42 4.84
N ALA A 44 -7.21 -2.36 5.44
CA ALA A 44 -6.92 -3.79 5.30
C ALA A 44 -7.00 -4.23 3.82
N VAL A 45 -7.98 -3.70 3.07
CA VAL A 45 -8.07 -3.92 1.62
C VAL A 45 -6.87 -3.34 0.88
N ALA A 46 -6.41 -2.13 1.22
CA ALA A 46 -5.21 -1.54 0.62
C ALA A 46 -3.94 -2.37 0.90
N PHE A 47 -3.77 -2.89 2.12
CA PHE A 47 -2.67 -3.81 2.45
C PHE A 47 -2.76 -5.12 1.67
N ALA A 48 -3.96 -5.69 1.53
CA ALA A 48 -4.17 -6.89 0.74
C ALA A 48 -3.81 -6.66 -0.74
N PHE A 49 -4.23 -5.55 -1.33
CA PHE A 49 -3.85 -5.21 -2.71
C PHE A 49 -2.34 -5.06 -2.87
N LEU A 50 -1.64 -4.44 -1.91
CA LEU A 50 -0.18 -4.31 -1.96
C LEU A 50 0.53 -5.66 -1.87
N LEU A 51 0.06 -6.54 -0.99
CA LEU A 51 0.58 -7.89 -0.83
C LEU A 51 0.40 -8.69 -2.13
N VAL A 52 -0.79 -8.64 -2.71
CA VAL A 52 -1.08 -9.30 -4.00
C VAL A 52 -0.27 -8.67 -5.13
N ALA A 53 -0.04 -7.35 -5.13
CA ALA A 53 0.84 -6.68 -6.10
C ALA A 53 2.28 -7.21 -6.03
N ALA A 54 2.82 -7.42 -4.82
CA ALA A 54 4.16 -7.97 -4.62
C ALA A 54 4.27 -9.43 -5.07
N ILE A 55 3.29 -10.27 -4.71
CA ILE A 55 3.23 -11.68 -5.14
C ILE A 55 3.10 -11.76 -6.66
N THR A 56 2.19 -11.00 -7.25
CA THR A 56 1.99 -10.98 -8.70
C THR A 56 3.22 -10.44 -9.43
N ARG A 57 4.00 -9.53 -8.83
CA ARG A 57 5.25 -9.04 -9.45
C ARG A 57 6.33 -10.11 -9.58
N SER A 58 6.41 -11.00 -8.59
CA SER A 58 7.53 -11.93 -8.44
C SER A 58 7.20 -13.37 -8.85
N LEU A 59 5.93 -13.80 -8.74
CA LEU A 59 5.52 -15.17 -9.05
C LEU A 59 4.74 -15.28 -10.37
N LEU A 60 3.92 -14.28 -10.69
CA LEU A 60 3.06 -14.32 -11.89
C LEU A 60 3.82 -14.27 -13.25
N PRO A 61 5.03 -13.66 -13.37
CA PRO A 61 5.81 -13.71 -14.60
C PRO A 61 6.11 -15.13 -15.11
N PHE A 62 6.15 -16.12 -14.20
CA PHE A 62 6.42 -17.51 -14.54
C PHE A 62 5.23 -18.23 -15.19
N ILE A 63 4.01 -17.68 -15.10
CA ILE A 63 2.77 -18.33 -15.57
C ILE A 63 2.28 -17.71 -16.89
N ILE A 64 2.16 -16.38 -16.93
CA ILE A 64 1.52 -15.63 -18.05
C ILE A 64 2.51 -14.75 -18.83
N GLY A 65 3.79 -14.76 -18.46
CA GLY A 65 4.83 -13.94 -19.06
C GLY A 65 5.07 -12.61 -18.33
N PRO A 66 6.29 -12.04 -18.43
CA PRO A 66 6.73 -10.94 -17.59
C PRO A 66 5.97 -9.62 -17.83
N HIS A 67 5.71 -9.24 -19.08
CA HIS A 67 5.10 -7.95 -19.39
C HIS A 67 3.69 -7.78 -18.79
N LEU A 68 2.81 -8.77 -18.98
CA LEU A 68 1.45 -8.75 -18.43
C LEU A 68 1.46 -8.79 -16.90
N ALA A 69 2.29 -9.65 -16.31
CA ALA A 69 2.42 -9.74 -14.86
C ALA A 69 2.87 -8.41 -14.22
N TRP A 70 3.80 -7.70 -14.87
CA TRP A 70 4.28 -6.40 -14.39
C TRP A 70 3.21 -5.31 -14.50
N GLN A 71 2.43 -5.29 -15.59
CA GLN A 71 1.31 -4.34 -15.75
C GLN A 71 0.22 -4.57 -14.69
N ILE A 72 -0.13 -5.83 -14.44
CA ILE A 72 -1.11 -6.20 -13.40
C ILE A 72 -0.59 -5.75 -12.02
N SER A 73 0.66 -6.07 -11.69
CA SER A 73 1.28 -5.65 -10.42
C SER A 73 1.27 -4.13 -10.25
N ALA A 74 1.63 -3.38 -11.30
CA ALA A 74 1.59 -1.91 -11.28
C ALA A 74 0.17 -1.37 -11.07
N LEU A 75 -0.84 -1.98 -11.69
CA LEU A 75 -2.23 -1.59 -11.50
C LEU A 75 -2.71 -1.85 -10.06
N LEU A 76 -2.40 -3.01 -9.49
CA LEU A 76 -2.74 -3.32 -8.09
C LEU A 76 -2.05 -2.35 -7.12
N TRP A 77 -0.78 -2.01 -7.39
CA TRP A 77 -0.04 -1.04 -6.60
C TRP A 77 -0.69 0.35 -6.66
N LEU A 78 -1.07 0.82 -7.86
CA LEU A 78 -1.79 2.07 -8.03
C LEU A 78 -3.11 2.07 -7.25
N VAL A 79 -3.91 1.00 -7.34
CA VAL A 79 -5.18 0.88 -6.61
C VAL A 79 -4.96 0.98 -5.09
N ALA A 80 -3.97 0.29 -4.55
CA ALA A 80 -3.66 0.34 -3.12
C ALA A 80 -3.26 1.75 -2.65
N PHE A 81 -2.39 2.44 -3.40
CA PHE A 81 -1.97 3.81 -3.09
C PHE A 81 -3.10 4.84 -3.32
N SER A 82 -3.94 4.65 -4.33
CA SER A 82 -5.11 5.49 -4.54
C SER A 82 -6.11 5.36 -3.39
N LEU A 83 -6.37 4.15 -2.88
CA LEU A 83 -7.20 3.93 -1.70
C LEU A 83 -6.63 4.67 -0.48
N PHE A 84 -5.31 4.59 -0.29
CA PHE A 84 -4.63 5.35 0.76
C PHE A 84 -4.80 6.86 0.59
N LEU A 85 -4.60 7.40 -0.62
CA LEU A 85 -4.76 8.83 -0.90
C LEU A 85 -6.19 9.31 -0.67
N ILE A 86 -7.18 8.59 -1.20
CA ILE A 86 -8.60 8.92 -1.02
C ILE A 86 -8.97 8.95 0.47
N HIS A 87 -8.34 8.11 1.30
CA HIS A 87 -8.59 8.08 2.73
C HIS A 87 -7.80 9.13 3.52
N CYS A 88 -6.50 9.27 3.27
CA CYS A 88 -5.63 10.20 4.02
C CYS A 88 -5.81 11.66 3.61
N THR A 89 -6.11 11.97 2.34
CA THR A 89 -6.34 13.34 1.87
C THR A 89 -7.46 14.06 2.63
N PRO A 90 -8.68 13.51 2.80
CA PRO A 90 -9.72 14.17 3.61
C PRO A 90 -9.36 14.21 5.09
N ILE A 91 -8.56 13.26 5.59
CA ILE A 91 -8.08 13.28 6.98
C ILE A 91 -7.18 14.49 7.23
N LEU A 92 -6.29 14.79 6.29
CA LEU A 92 -5.31 15.87 6.35
C LEU A 92 -5.90 17.24 5.98
N THR A 93 -6.86 17.28 5.05
CA THR A 93 -7.47 18.55 4.59
C THR A 93 -8.64 19.01 5.46
N ARG A 94 -9.29 18.12 6.21
CA ARG A 94 -10.34 18.52 7.17
C ARG A 94 -9.72 19.02 8.46
N ARG A 95 -10.32 20.10 8.99
CA ARG A 95 -9.99 20.68 10.31
C ARG A 95 -9.96 19.58 11.38
N ARG A 96 -8.91 19.58 12.22
CA ARG A 96 -8.76 18.66 13.34
C ARG A 96 -10.04 18.60 14.16
N VAL A 97 -10.47 17.39 14.50
CA VAL A 97 -11.67 17.14 15.32
C VAL A 97 -11.45 17.67 16.74
N ASP A 98 -10.20 17.70 17.20
CA ASP A 98 -9.81 18.02 18.59
C ASP A 98 -9.68 19.52 18.89
N GLY A 99 -9.90 20.40 17.91
CA GLY A 99 -9.90 21.86 18.09
C GLY A 99 -8.57 22.53 18.51
N ARG A 100 -7.50 21.78 18.77
CA ARG A 100 -6.19 22.34 19.12
C ARG A 100 -5.50 22.98 17.91
N ARG A 101 -4.80 24.09 18.15
CA ARG A 101 -3.96 24.77 17.15
C ARG A 101 -2.79 23.89 16.75
N GLY A 102 -2.75 23.55 15.46
CA GLY A 102 -1.65 22.91 14.76
C GLY A 102 -2.16 22.38 13.43
#